data_AF-A0A1I4LAQ0-F1
#
_entry.id   AF-A0A1I4LAQ0-F1
#
_cell.length_a   1.000
_cell.length_b   1.000
_cell.length_c   1.000
_cell.angle_alpha   90.00
_cell.angle_beta   90.00
_cell.angle_gamma   90.00
#
_symmetry.space_group_name_H-M   'P 1'
#
loop_
_entity.id
_entity.type
_entity.pdbx_description
1 polymer ?
#
loop_
_entity_poly.entity_id
_entity_poly.type
_entity_poly.pdbx_seq_one_letter_code
_entity_poly.pdbx_strand_id
1 'polypeptide(L)'
;MESPEKQKLTIAELPYLIEDFQLIKKLESREQLSNFLSMIGIGIAVIGGLILIFGPNSVMVSRSGPTFFEMLLLVPGPIISVGVLLLFISSHVAHPVLSEIEAFITQNFELIDNDGLPSNQGIIRGKIEPEGHLRLVFVPASELTG
;
A
#
# COMPACT_ATOMS: atom_id res chain seq x y z
N MET A 1 14.48 10.98 -26.12
CA MET A 1 14.05 11.05 -24.72
C MET A 1 15.24 10.61 -23.90
N GLU A 2 16.04 11.56 -23.42
CA GLU A 2 17.18 11.27 -22.55
C GLU A 2 16.63 10.70 -21.24
N SER A 3 17.04 9.48 -20.88
CA SER A 3 16.75 8.96 -19.54
C SER A 3 17.39 9.91 -18.52
N PRO A 4 16.73 10.20 -17.39
CA PRO A 4 17.38 10.93 -16.32
C PRO A 4 18.70 10.21 -15.99
N GLU A 5 19.79 10.97 -15.96
CA GLU A 5 21.12 10.42 -15.69
C GLU A 5 21.10 9.80 -14.28
N LYS A 6 21.30 8.48 -14.21
CA LYS A 6 21.26 7.77 -12.94
C LYS A 6 22.40 8.26 -12.06
N GLN A 7 22.10 8.49 -10.78
CA GLN A 7 23.12 8.78 -9.79
C GLN A 7 23.95 7.52 -9.56
N LYS A 8 25.22 7.61 -9.92
CA LYS A 8 26.18 6.52 -9.76
C LYS A 8 26.69 6.53 -8.32
N LEU A 9 26.55 5.39 -7.64
CA LEU A 9 27.03 5.22 -6.27
C LEU A 9 28.05 4.08 -6.24
N THR A 10 29.16 4.31 -5.54
CA THR A 10 30.14 3.27 -5.22
C THR A 10 29.82 2.60 -3.89
N ILE A 11 30.38 1.42 -3.65
CA ILE A 11 30.19 0.69 -2.38
C ILE A 11 30.66 1.53 -1.17
N ALA A 12 31.68 2.36 -1.34
CA ALA A 12 32.22 3.23 -0.29
C ALA A 12 31.28 4.39 0.09
N GLU A 13 30.38 4.79 -0.81
CA GLU A 13 29.39 5.84 -0.59
C GLU A 13 28.10 5.30 0.06
N LEU A 14 27.98 3.97 0.18
CA LEU A 14 26.90 3.32 0.89
C LEU A 14 27.32 3.08 2.36
N PRO A 15 26.43 3.30 3.33
CA PRO A 15 25.01 3.59 3.14
C PRO A 15 24.71 5.06 2.85
N TYR A 16 23.82 5.30 1.88
CA TYR A 16 23.36 6.62 1.49
C TYR A 16 21.98 6.90 2.09
N LEU A 17 21.82 8.04 2.76
CA LEU A 17 20.57 8.42 3.43
C LEU A 17 19.81 9.44 2.58
N ILE A 18 18.53 9.17 2.34
CA ILE A 18 17.64 10.08 1.62
C ILE A 18 16.74 10.77 2.66
N GLU A 19 17.05 12.05 2.95
CA GLU A 19 16.42 12.84 4.02
C GLU A 19 14.96 13.24 3.72
N ASP A 20 14.63 13.59 2.47
CA ASP A 20 13.25 13.98 2.09
C ASP A 20 12.64 12.97 1.10
N PHE A 21 12.46 11.73 1.56
CA PHE A 21 11.78 10.72 0.77
C PHE A 21 10.26 10.91 0.87
N GLN A 22 9.72 11.87 0.10
CA GLN A 22 8.28 12.19 0.07
C GLN A 22 7.37 10.97 -0.24
N LEU A 23 7.93 9.96 -0.88
CA LEU A 23 7.26 8.68 -1.10
C LEU A 23 6.88 8.02 0.23
N ILE A 24 7.72 8.01 1.28
CA ILE A 24 7.34 7.41 2.58
C ILE A 24 6.13 8.13 3.20
N LYS A 25 6.08 9.47 3.20
CA LYS A 25 4.90 10.21 3.72
C LYS A 25 3.64 9.94 2.90
N LYS A 26 3.78 9.89 1.57
CA LYS A 26 2.67 9.58 0.66
C LYS A 26 2.20 8.13 0.84
N LEU A 27 3.10 7.22 1.20
CA LEU A 27 2.80 5.81 1.43
C LEU A 27 2.19 5.59 2.80
N GLU A 28 2.70 6.20 3.87
CA GLU A 28 2.12 6.14 5.20
C GLU A 28 0.68 6.67 5.20
N SER A 29 0.43 7.79 4.52
CA SER A 29 -0.93 8.31 4.35
C SER A 29 -1.82 7.37 3.52
N ARG A 30 -1.29 6.74 2.46
CA ARG A 30 -2.03 5.75 1.67
C ARG A 30 -2.34 4.47 2.45
N GLU A 31 -1.39 4.01 3.26
CA GLU A 31 -1.56 2.84 4.12
C GLU A 31 -2.58 3.11 5.22
N GLN A 32 -2.48 4.25 5.89
CA GLN A 32 -3.47 4.68 6.88
C GLN A 32 -4.86 4.80 6.27
N LEU A 33 -4.97 5.43 5.09
CA LEU A 33 -6.24 5.52 4.35
C LEU A 33 -6.76 4.14 3.96
N SER A 34 -5.89 3.25 3.46
CA SER A 34 -6.29 1.91 3.07
C SER A 34 -6.76 1.09 4.27
N ASN A 35 -6.05 1.13 5.39
CA ASN A 35 -6.43 0.44 6.63
C ASN A 35 -7.75 0.97 7.17
N PHE A 36 -7.95 2.29 7.14
CA PHE A 36 -9.22 2.91 7.54
C PHE A 36 -10.38 2.48 6.62
N LEU A 37 -10.16 2.50 5.31
CA LEU A 37 -11.17 2.10 4.32
C LEU A 37 -11.50 0.60 4.43
N SER A 38 -10.49 -0.23 4.66
CA SER A 38 -10.63 -1.66 4.92
C SER A 38 -11.45 -1.90 6.18
N MET A 39 -11.13 -1.23 7.29
CA MET A 39 -11.85 -1.37 8.56
C MET A 39 -13.34 -1.02 8.41
N ILE A 40 -13.65 0.09 7.73
CA ILE A 40 -15.03 0.47 7.41
C ILE A 40 -15.69 -0.56 6.49
N GLY A 41 -15.00 -1.00 5.44
CA GLY A 41 -15.48 -2.00 4.49
C GLY A 41 -15.83 -3.33 5.18
N ILE A 42 -14.97 -3.82 6.07
CA ILE A 42 -15.21 -5.01 6.90
C ILE A 42 -16.44 -4.77 7.77
N GLY A 43 -16.53 -3.64 8.46
CA GLY A 43 -17.67 -3.32 9.33
C GLY A 43 -19.00 -3.35 8.57
N ILE A 44 -19.07 -2.69 7.42
CA ILE A 44 -20.25 -2.66 6.57
C ILE A 44 -20.59 -4.04 6.00
N ALA A 45 -19.60 -4.79 5.52
CA ALA A 45 -19.80 -6.13 4.97
C ALA A 45 -20.30 -7.11 6.05
N VAL A 46 -19.76 -7.05 7.26
CA VAL A 46 -20.20 -7.86 8.41
C VAL A 46 -21.63 -7.50 8.80
N ILE A 47 -21.96 -6.20 8.93
CA ILE A 47 -23.32 -5.76 9.27
C ILE A 47 -24.31 -6.24 8.20
N GLY A 48 -24.02 -6.01 6.92
CA GLY A 48 -24.88 -6.47 5.83
C GLY A 48 -25.02 -8.00 5.80
N GLY A 49 -23.92 -8.73 6.03
CA GLY A 49 -23.93 -10.20 6.11
C GLY A 49 -24.76 -10.73 7.27
N LEU A 50 -24.67 -10.11 8.45
CA LEU A 50 -25.50 -10.44 9.61
C LEU A 50 -26.98 -10.19 9.33
N ILE A 51 -27.32 -9.10 8.65
CA ILE A 51 -28.71 -8.84 8.24
C ILE A 51 -29.18 -9.87 7.20
N LEU A 52 -28.34 -10.32 6.28
CA LEU A 52 -28.74 -11.39 5.36
C LEU A 52 -28.99 -12.73 6.05
N ILE A 53 -28.18 -13.09 7.05
CA ILE A 53 -28.27 -14.41 7.71
C ILE A 53 -29.33 -14.42 8.82
N PHE A 54 -29.38 -13.36 9.63
CA PHE A 54 -30.21 -13.28 10.84
C PHE A 54 -31.32 -12.22 10.74
N GLY A 55 -31.42 -11.52 9.60
CA GLY A 55 -32.43 -10.47 9.42
C GLY A 55 -33.86 -11.03 9.34
N PRO A 56 -34.84 -10.18 9.66
CA PRO A 56 -36.24 -10.57 9.59
C PRO A 56 -36.68 -10.77 8.14
N ASN A 57 -37.47 -11.82 7.88
CA ASN A 57 -38.02 -12.11 6.54
C ASN A 57 -38.97 -11.02 6.01
N SER A 58 -39.51 -10.17 6.90
CA SER A 58 -40.40 -9.08 6.55
C SER A 58 -40.24 -7.95 7.56
N VAL A 59 -40.13 -6.72 7.05
CA VAL A 59 -40.09 -5.50 7.86
C VAL A 59 -41.43 -4.78 7.68
N MET A 60 -42.16 -4.57 8.77
CA MET A 60 -43.42 -3.83 8.72
C MET A 60 -43.12 -2.33 8.76
N VAL A 61 -43.40 -1.64 7.66
CA VAL A 61 -43.17 -0.20 7.53
C VAL A 61 -44.40 0.59 7.92
N SER A 62 -44.21 1.74 8.56
CA SER A 62 -45.30 2.65 8.86
C SER A 62 -45.89 3.25 7.56
N ARG A 63 -47.16 3.68 7.59
CA ARG A 63 -47.75 4.44 6.47
C ARG A 63 -47.02 5.75 6.17
N SER A 64 -46.25 6.27 7.12
CA SER A 64 -45.44 7.48 6.98
C SER A 64 -44.11 7.22 6.27
N GLY A 65 -43.80 5.96 5.94
CA GLY A 65 -42.56 5.52 5.32
C GLY A 65 -41.67 4.70 6.27
N PRO A 66 -40.59 4.10 5.73
CA PRO A 66 -39.63 3.35 6.50
C PRO A 66 -38.73 4.26 7.33
N THR A 67 -38.42 3.86 8.56
CA THR A 67 -37.34 4.48 9.33
C THR A 67 -35.97 4.12 8.73
N PHE A 68 -34.91 4.84 9.12
CA PHE A 68 -33.55 4.55 8.62
C PHE A 68 -33.11 3.11 8.89
N PHE A 69 -33.47 2.54 10.05
CA PHE A 69 -33.17 1.15 10.38
C PHE A 69 -34.02 0.16 9.57
N GLU A 70 -35.30 0.45 9.36
CA GLU A 70 -36.16 -0.37 8.48
C GLU A 70 -35.63 -0.37 7.05
N MET A 71 -35.11 0.77 6.58
CA MET A 71 -34.49 0.90 5.26
C MET A 71 -33.23 0.03 5.16
N LEU A 72 -32.36 0.03 6.17
CA LEU A 72 -31.18 -0.84 6.18
C LEU A 72 -31.56 -2.33 6.14
N LEU A 73 -32.61 -2.73 6.86
CA LEU A 73 -33.09 -4.11 6.89
C LEU A 73 -33.79 -4.53 5.58
N LEU A 74 -34.38 -3.59 4.83
CA LEU A 74 -35.04 -3.84 3.56
C LEU A 74 -34.06 -4.10 2.39
N VAL A 75 -32.85 -3.55 2.46
CA VAL A 75 -31.85 -3.65 1.38
C VAL A 75 -30.48 -4.15 1.87
N PRO A 76 -30.39 -5.38 2.42
CA PRO A 76 -29.13 -5.92 2.91
C PRO A 76 -28.09 -6.19 1.81
N GLY A 77 -28.54 -6.53 0.60
CA GLY A 77 -27.65 -6.77 -0.55
C GLY A 77 -26.80 -5.54 -0.91
N PRO A 78 -27.39 -4.37 -1.17
CA PRO A 78 -26.64 -3.13 -1.41
C PRO A 78 -25.64 -2.78 -0.31
N ILE A 79 -25.96 -3.02 0.97
CA ILE A 79 -25.04 -2.77 2.10
C ILE A 79 -23.79 -3.64 1.95
N ILE A 80 -23.96 -4.94 1.73
CA ILE A 80 -22.82 -5.85 1.51
C ILE A 80 -22.01 -5.43 0.30
N SER A 81 -22.66 -5.07 -0.81
CA SER A 81 -21.98 -4.63 -2.02
C SER A 81 -21.11 -3.40 -1.78
N VAL A 82 -21.58 -2.42 -1.00
CA VAL A 82 -20.77 -1.26 -0.60
C VAL A 82 -19.58 -1.69 0.24
N GLY A 83 -19.78 -2.58 1.21
CA GLY A 83 -18.69 -3.13 2.03
C GLY A 83 -17.62 -3.83 1.19
N VAL A 84 -18.02 -4.73 0.29
CA VAL A 84 -17.12 -5.45 -0.63
C VAL A 84 -16.40 -4.49 -1.58
N LEU A 85 -17.09 -3.46 -2.10
CA LEU A 85 -16.48 -2.45 -2.95
C LEU A 85 -15.39 -1.67 -2.22
N LEU A 86 -15.61 -1.29 -0.95
CA LEU A 86 -14.60 -0.61 -0.14
C LEU A 86 -13.37 -1.50 0.10
N LEU A 87 -13.58 -2.80 0.34
CA LEU A 87 -12.48 -3.77 0.46
C LEU A 87 -11.68 -3.88 -0.84
N PHE A 88 -12.37 -3.93 -1.98
CA PHE A 88 -11.73 -4.00 -3.29
C PHE A 88 -10.92 -2.73 -3.62
N ILE A 89 -11.42 -1.55 -3.25
CA ILE A 89 -10.69 -0.29 -3.41
C ILE A 89 -9.47 -0.27 -2.48
N SER A 90 -9.64 -0.67 -1.21
CA SER A 90 -8.54 -0.75 -0.24
C SER A 90 -7.41 -1.66 -0.73
N SER A 91 -7.72 -2.83 -1.28
CA SER A 91 -6.70 -3.76 -1.77
C SER A 91 -5.87 -3.18 -2.93
N HIS A 92 -6.44 -2.28 -3.72
CA HIS A 92 -5.72 -1.59 -4.80
C HIS A 92 -4.87 -0.42 -4.30
N VAL A 93 -5.27 0.23 -3.21
CA VAL A 93 -4.50 1.33 -2.59
C VAL A 93 -3.29 0.79 -1.82
N ALA A 94 -3.37 -0.43 -1.29
CA ALA A 94 -2.31 -1.07 -0.49
C ALA A 94 -1.13 -1.66 -1.31
N HIS A 95 -0.89 -1.20 -2.53
CA HIS A 95 0.19 -1.74 -3.38
C HIS A 95 1.53 -1.77 -2.62
N PRO A 96 2.32 -2.86 -2.71
CA PRO A 96 3.47 -3.06 -1.82
C PRO A 96 4.54 -1.97 -2.00
N VAL A 97 4.71 -1.14 -0.97
CA VAL A 97 5.72 -0.08 -0.79
C VAL A 97 7.11 -0.50 -1.29
N LEU A 98 7.50 -1.74 -1.00
CA LEU A 98 8.80 -2.28 -1.41
C LEU A 98 8.99 -2.25 -2.93
N SER A 99 7.94 -2.50 -3.71
CA SER A 99 8.02 -2.47 -5.17
C SER A 99 8.21 -1.06 -5.73
N GLU A 100 7.57 -0.04 -5.12
CA GLU A 100 7.75 1.36 -5.52
C GLU A 100 9.16 1.85 -5.15
N ILE A 101 9.67 1.46 -3.98
CA ILE A 101 11.04 1.77 -3.54
C ILE A 101 12.06 1.11 -4.47
N GLU A 102 11.90 -0.17 -4.78
CA GLU A 102 12.81 -0.89 -5.69
C GLU A 102 12.79 -0.29 -7.10
N ALA A 103 11.61 0.08 -7.61
CA ALA A 103 11.47 0.78 -8.88
C ALA A 103 12.18 2.14 -8.86
N PHE A 104 11.99 2.92 -7.79
CA PHE A 104 12.66 4.20 -7.61
C PHE A 104 14.19 4.06 -7.58
N ILE A 105 14.70 3.08 -6.84
CA ILE A 105 16.14 2.79 -6.75
C ILE A 105 16.68 2.41 -8.13
N THR A 106 16.01 1.49 -8.83
CA THR A 106 16.43 1.01 -10.15
C THR A 106 16.44 2.13 -11.22
N GLN A 107 15.53 3.09 -11.09
CA GLN A 107 15.40 4.22 -12.01
C GLN A 107 16.40 5.34 -11.74
N ASN A 108 16.74 5.61 -10.48
CA ASN A 108 17.53 6.78 -10.10
C ASN A 108 18.96 6.45 -9.69
N PHE A 109 19.26 5.21 -9.30
CA PHE A 109 20.57 4.82 -8.78
C PHE A 109 21.15 3.65 -9.57
N GLU A 110 22.46 3.70 -9.74
CA GLU A 110 23.23 2.62 -10.36
C GLU A 110 24.48 2.35 -9.51
N LEU A 111 24.70 1.08 -9.17
CA LEU A 111 25.89 0.68 -8.44
C LEU A 111 27.06 0.58 -9.42
N ILE A 112 28.11 1.35 -9.17
CA ILE A 112 29.34 1.32 -9.96
C ILE A 112 30.53 0.83 -9.13
N ASP A 113 31.51 0.26 -9.81
CA ASP A 113 32.82 -0.05 -9.23
C ASP A 113 33.74 1.19 -9.21
N ASN A 114 34.96 1.01 -8.68
CA ASN A 114 35.96 2.08 -8.62
C ASN A 114 36.45 2.53 -10.02
N ASP A 115 36.18 1.74 -11.05
CA ASP A 115 36.53 2.03 -12.44
C ASP A 115 35.36 2.70 -13.19
N GLY A 116 34.24 2.95 -12.51
CA GLY A 116 33.05 3.62 -13.05
C GLY A 116 32.16 2.71 -13.90
N LEU A 117 32.36 1.40 -13.85
CA LEU A 117 31.57 0.40 -14.57
C LEU A 117 30.46 -0.16 -13.68
N PRO A 118 29.34 -0.66 -14.26
CA PRO A 118 28.27 -1.29 -13.48
C PRO A 118 28.80 -2.47 -12.67
N SER A 119 28.57 -2.44 -11.36
CA SER A 119 29.07 -3.45 -10.44
C SER A 119 28.15 -4.67 -10.40
N ASN A 120 28.70 -5.85 -10.68
CA ASN A 120 28.01 -7.15 -10.50
C ASN A 120 28.18 -7.74 -9.10
N GLN A 121 28.81 -7.01 -8.17
CA GLN A 121 29.12 -7.52 -6.83
C GLN A 121 27.89 -7.58 -5.92
N GLY A 122 26.82 -6.88 -6.27
CA GLY A 122 25.58 -6.85 -5.49
C GLY A 122 24.58 -5.84 -6.03
N ILE A 123 23.54 -5.57 -5.25
CA ILE A 123 22.50 -4.60 -5.58
C ILE A 123 22.34 -3.56 -4.48
N ILE A 124 21.75 -2.42 -4.83
CA ILE A 124 21.30 -1.43 -3.86
C ILE A 124 19.89 -1.83 -3.42
N ARG A 125 19.66 -1.98 -2.11
CA ARG A 125 18.32 -2.11 -1.54
C ARG A 125 17.98 -0.92 -0.67
N GLY A 126 16.70 -0.56 -0.66
CA GLY A 126 16.16 0.42 0.26
C GLY A 126 15.74 -0.23 1.57
N LYS A 127 16.24 0.28 2.69
CA LYS A 127 15.78 -0.08 4.02
C LYS A 127 15.12 1.15 4.64
N ILE A 128 13.85 1.00 5.04
CA ILE A 128 13.12 2.05 5.73
C ILE A 128 13.56 2.06 7.19
N GLU A 129 14.01 3.20 7.68
CA GLU A 129 14.32 3.41 9.10
C GLU A 129 13.11 3.99 9.86
N PRO A 130 13.01 3.78 11.20
CA PRO A 130 11.85 4.18 12.00
C PRO A 130 11.52 5.69 11.96
N GLU A 131 12.50 6.53 11.60
CA GLU A 131 12.35 7.98 11.48
C GLU A 131 11.81 8.44 10.11
N GLY A 132 11.44 7.50 9.23
CA GLY A 132 10.92 7.81 7.89
C GLY A 132 12.00 8.12 6.85
N HIS A 133 13.26 7.80 7.15
CA HIS A 133 14.36 7.90 6.21
C HIS A 133 14.49 6.61 5.38
N LEU A 134 14.77 6.77 4.09
CA LEU A 134 15.16 5.66 3.23
C LEU A 134 16.68 5.57 3.23
N ARG A 135 17.21 4.46 3.76
CA ARG A 135 18.63 4.16 3.74
C ARG A 135 18.92 3.17 2.62
N LEU A 136 19.72 3.59 1.67
CA LEU A 136 20.24 2.72 0.62
C LEU A 136 21.39 1.91 1.21
N VAL A 137 21.29 0.58 1.11
CA VAL A 137 22.29 -0.36 1.59
C VAL A 137 22.76 -1.25 0.45
N PHE A 138 24.06 -1.56 0.45
CA PHE A 138 24.61 -2.57 -0.43
C PHE A 138 24.23 -3.96 0.08
N VAL A 139 23.71 -4.80 -0.80
CA VAL A 139 23.47 -6.22 -0.53
C VAL A 139 24.32 -7.03 -1.50
N PRO A 140 25.30 -7.81 -1.01
CA PRO A 140 26.18 -8.58 -1.88
C PRO A 140 25.42 -9.68 -2.60
N ALA A 141 25.85 -10.00 -3.83
CA ALA A 141 25.19 -11.02 -4.66
C ALA A 141 25.15 -12.41 -3.99
N SER A 142 26.12 -12.71 -3.12
CA SER A 142 26.17 -13.93 -2.32
C SER A 142 25.02 -14.08 -1.32
N GLU A 143 24.43 -12.98 -0.85
CA GLU A 143 23.29 -12.98 0.08
C GLU A 143 21.94 -13.07 -0.64
N LEU A 144 21.90 -12.88 -1.97
CA LEU A 144 20.67 -12.92 -2.76
C LEU A 144 20.26 -14.34 -3.20
N THR A 145 21.11 -15.34 -2.97
CA THR A 145 20.94 -16.73 -3.43
C THR A 145 20.80 -17.76 -2.31
N GLY A 146 20.70 -17.31 -1.06
CA GLY A 146 20.38 -18.15 0.11
C GLY A 146 18.88 -18.21 0.39
#